data_AF-R9IF36-F1
#
_entry.id   AF-R9IF36-F1
#
_cell.length_a   1.000
_cell.length_b   1.000
_cell.length_c   1.000
_cell.angle_alpha   90.00
_cell.angle_beta   90.00
_cell.angle_gamma   90.00
#
_symmetry.space_group_name_H-M   'P 1'
#
loop_
_entity.id
_entity.type
_entity.pdbx_description
1 polymer ?
#
loop_
_entity_poly.entity_id
_entity_poly.type
_entity_poly.pdbx_seq_one_letter_code
_entity_poly.pdbx_strand_id
1 'polypeptide(L)'
;MAGRTISFPKGDGSLAHNNREFIANNVCPERTGWNKTYIRESIADAYEKCFGEAVREYNAGQKRNDRKISNYVKKIENSDNGENVFYENIVQLGTKYDTPVVDEDGNLTEAAKEAVDLLDEYARTFQERNPNLHLFNCVLHLDEATPHLHIDYIPVADGYKKGMKTRNSISKALQQMGFEKGKGRYDNEVIDWEARERDYLMDLCRERGIEVEIKGDKRDNLTLPEYKAVMRKVECLEAEAEKLDKQNETLEQCNGSLQKRASDLHGQVQEMEVHNKELVLQAQELTEQIEEAEAKEKAAQEVLAKHDLRADTFQSISKEVAAETKNMKSAAVPVANLFSSEEYVKVKKSDWNKILDAFNKAVSRNHLLEKYEKKISNLEKKIAVLTEQVKKLKRFVASRGLGKAFVEFVKSLAPKTMKQKLEDAKVDADEHNHQRKNSQVLPEKNKRWQQEM
;
A
#
# COMPACT_ATOMS: atom_id res chain seq x y z
N MET A 1 -28.56 20.22 0.88
CA MET A 1 -27.84 21.18 1.75
C MET A 1 -27.89 20.62 3.15
N ALA A 2 -26.84 20.75 3.96
CA ALA A 2 -26.91 20.32 5.37
C ALA A 2 -27.86 21.27 6.12
N GLY A 3 -28.72 20.73 6.99
CA GLY A 3 -29.70 21.55 7.73
C GLY A 3 -29.04 22.40 8.80
N ARG A 4 -29.67 23.52 9.19
CA ARG A 4 -29.18 24.38 10.28
C ARG A 4 -29.41 23.68 11.63
N THR A 5 -28.65 24.03 12.66
CA THR A 5 -28.85 23.47 14.02
C THR A 5 -29.45 24.51 14.97
N ILE A 6 -30.35 24.13 15.87
CA ILE A 6 -30.81 25.01 16.96
C ILE A 6 -30.02 24.68 18.23
N SER A 7 -29.57 25.69 18.97
CA SER A 7 -29.02 25.52 20.32
C SER A 7 -29.84 26.34 21.34
N PHE A 8 -30.06 25.74 22.51
CA PHE A 8 -30.71 26.36 23.67
C PHE A 8 -29.98 26.04 24.99
N PRO A 9 -28.64 26.16 25.09
CA PRO A 9 -27.95 25.82 26.32
C PRO A 9 -28.24 26.83 27.44
N LYS A 10 -28.07 26.37 28.66
CA LYS A 10 -27.90 27.25 29.83
C LYS A 10 -26.58 28.00 29.70
N GLY A 11 -26.63 29.33 29.81
CA GLY A 11 -25.46 30.20 29.84
C GLY A 11 -24.88 30.40 31.24
N ASP A 12 -23.65 30.92 31.31
CA ASP A 12 -22.95 31.19 32.57
C ASP A 12 -23.45 32.48 33.27
N GLY A 13 -24.26 33.29 32.60
CA GLY A 13 -24.92 34.48 33.16
C GLY A 13 -23.98 35.66 33.33
N SER A 14 -23.48 36.24 32.23
CA SER A 14 -22.59 37.41 32.28
C SER A 14 -23.24 38.67 31.71
N LEU A 15 -23.92 39.45 32.56
CA LEU A 15 -24.58 40.70 32.13
C LEU A 15 -23.61 41.71 31.51
N ALA A 16 -22.37 41.80 32.04
CA ALA A 16 -21.35 42.69 31.51
C ALA A 16 -20.95 42.31 30.07
N HIS A 17 -20.92 41.01 29.75
CA HIS A 17 -20.71 40.53 28.39
C HIS A 17 -21.92 40.85 27.50
N ASN A 18 -23.12 40.49 27.96
CA ASN A 18 -24.37 40.63 27.19
C ASN A 18 -24.66 42.10 26.86
N ASN A 19 -24.28 43.01 27.75
CA ASN A 19 -24.51 44.43 27.59
C ASN A 19 -23.32 45.19 27.03
N ARG A 20 -22.25 44.47 26.64
CA ARG A 20 -21.02 45.03 26.07
C ARG A 20 -20.38 46.09 26.97
N GLU A 21 -20.39 45.87 28.28
CA GLU A 21 -19.63 46.68 29.25
C GLU A 21 -18.12 46.49 29.07
N PHE A 22 -17.72 45.37 28.47
CA PHE A 22 -16.38 45.14 27.95
C PHE A 22 -16.48 44.41 26.60
N ILE A 23 -15.39 44.49 25.81
CA ILE A 23 -15.28 43.80 24.53
C ILE A 23 -14.45 42.53 24.72
N ALA A 24 -15.06 41.37 24.48
CA ALA A 24 -14.38 40.08 24.52
C ALA A 24 -13.64 39.80 23.20
N ASN A 25 -12.65 38.91 23.21
CA ASN A 25 -11.80 38.63 22.04
C ASN A 25 -12.56 38.11 20.80
N ASN A 26 -13.74 37.54 20.99
CA ASN A 26 -14.62 37.02 19.93
C ASN A 26 -15.60 38.06 19.38
N VAL A 27 -15.63 39.27 19.94
CA VAL A 27 -16.52 40.36 19.54
C VAL A 27 -15.80 41.25 18.53
N CYS A 28 -16.47 41.58 17.43
CA CYS A 28 -16.06 42.58 16.44
C CYS A 28 -16.60 43.95 16.88
N PRO A 29 -15.75 44.86 17.40
CA PRO A 29 -16.20 46.14 17.97
C PRO A 29 -17.06 46.97 17.02
N GLU A 30 -16.73 46.94 15.73
CA GLU A 30 -17.38 47.72 14.67
C GLU A 30 -18.83 47.28 14.43
N ARG A 31 -19.17 46.03 14.81
CA ARG A 31 -20.51 45.45 14.64
C ARG A 31 -21.38 45.55 15.88
N THR A 32 -20.86 46.03 17.01
CA THR A 32 -21.64 46.13 18.27
C THR A 32 -22.94 46.93 18.10
N GLY A 33 -22.94 47.92 17.20
CA GLY A 33 -24.13 48.71 16.85
C GLY A 33 -25.21 47.94 16.08
N TRP A 34 -24.92 46.71 15.62
CA TRP A 34 -25.89 45.82 14.97
C TRP A 34 -26.69 45.02 16.01
N ASN A 35 -26.18 44.88 17.23
CA ASN A 35 -26.88 44.17 18.30
C ASN A 35 -28.23 44.80 18.60
N LYS A 36 -29.19 43.98 19.03
CA LYS A 36 -30.54 44.43 19.38
C LYS A 36 -30.85 44.12 20.83
N THR A 37 -31.14 45.15 21.61
CA THR A 37 -31.59 45.02 23.00
C THR A 37 -33.11 45.09 23.06
N TYR A 38 -33.74 44.04 23.59
CA TYR A 38 -35.20 43.98 23.78
C TYR A 38 -35.60 44.54 25.14
N ILE A 39 -34.85 44.17 26.17
CA ILE A 39 -35.03 44.65 27.53
C ILE A 39 -33.68 44.65 28.24
N ARG A 40 -33.48 45.64 29.11
CA ARG A 40 -32.30 45.78 29.96
C ARG A 40 -32.70 46.49 31.26
N GLU A 41 -32.98 45.69 32.26
CA GLU A 41 -33.32 46.12 33.61
C GLU A 41 -32.18 45.76 34.57
N SER A 42 -31.96 46.59 35.60
CA SER A 42 -30.98 46.25 36.63
C SER A 42 -31.48 45.10 37.50
N ILE A 43 -30.58 44.26 38.02
CA ILE A 43 -30.98 43.17 38.95
C ILE A 43 -31.76 43.74 40.14
N ALA A 44 -31.39 44.92 40.64
CA ALA A 44 -32.06 45.55 41.77
C ALA A 44 -33.53 45.91 41.46
N ASP A 45 -33.77 46.54 40.30
CA ASP A 45 -35.12 46.92 39.87
C ASP A 45 -35.97 45.68 39.57
N ALA A 46 -35.39 44.69 38.90
CA ALA A 46 -36.07 43.44 38.59
C ALA A 46 -36.48 42.68 39.86
N TYR A 47 -35.60 42.61 40.86
CA TYR A 47 -35.89 42.00 42.15
C TYR A 47 -36.93 42.79 42.96
N GLU A 48 -36.90 44.12 42.91
CA GLU A 48 -37.91 44.95 43.56
C GLU A 48 -39.29 44.71 42.92
N LYS A 49 -39.37 44.64 41.59
CA LYS A 49 -40.63 44.30 40.88
C LYS A 49 -41.13 42.90 41.22
N CYS A 50 -40.25 41.91 41.22
CA CYS A 50 -40.63 40.51 41.43
C CYS A 50 -40.95 40.17 42.89
N PHE A 51 -40.23 40.77 43.85
CA PHE A 51 -40.23 40.31 45.24
C PHE A 51 -40.37 41.42 46.28
N GLY A 52 -40.29 42.70 45.90
CA GLY A 52 -40.28 43.83 46.84
C GLY A 52 -41.50 43.84 47.76
N GLU A 53 -42.69 43.60 47.22
CA GLU A 53 -43.92 43.48 48.01
C GLU A 53 -43.87 42.30 48.97
N ALA A 54 -43.51 41.10 48.49
CA ALA A 54 -43.41 39.91 49.32
C ALA A 54 -42.35 40.06 50.45
N VAL A 55 -41.25 40.76 50.19
CA VAL A 55 -40.23 41.10 51.19
C VAL A 55 -40.79 42.04 52.25
N ARG A 56 -41.51 43.10 51.84
CA ARG A 56 -42.16 44.05 52.76
C ARG A 56 -43.17 43.34 53.66
N GLU A 57 -44.05 42.53 53.09
CA GLU A 57 -45.03 41.74 53.84
C GLU A 57 -44.36 40.80 54.84
N TYR A 58 -43.33 40.06 54.39
CA TYR A 58 -42.60 39.13 55.24
C TYR A 58 -41.93 39.85 56.42
N ASN A 59 -41.27 40.99 56.15
CA ASN A 59 -40.56 41.78 57.16
C ASN A 59 -41.51 42.44 58.18
N ALA A 60 -42.69 42.88 57.75
CA ALA A 60 -43.72 43.43 58.64
C ALA A 60 -44.17 42.41 59.70
N GLY A 61 -44.20 41.12 59.34
CA GLY A 61 -44.51 40.02 60.25
C GLY A 61 -43.36 39.57 61.16
N GLN A 62 -42.12 40.03 60.96
CA GLN A 62 -40.96 39.58 61.74
C GLN A 62 -40.75 40.41 63.01
N LYS A 63 -40.88 39.77 64.18
CA LYS A 63 -40.55 40.36 65.49
C LYS A 63 -39.04 40.49 65.74
N ARG A 64 -38.25 39.60 65.12
CA ARG A 64 -36.80 39.51 65.27
C ARG A 64 -36.09 40.25 64.15
N ASN A 65 -35.24 41.23 64.48
CA ASN A 65 -34.55 42.05 63.48
C ASN A 65 -33.57 41.23 62.62
N ASP A 66 -32.93 40.20 63.19
CA ASP A 66 -32.01 39.31 62.47
C ASP A 66 -32.71 38.43 61.41
N ARG A 67 -34.04 38.30 61.47
CA ARG A 67 -34.84 37.53 60.50
C ARG A 67 -35.39 38.37 59.34
N LYS A 68 -35.28 39.70 59.42
CA LYS A 68 -35.73 40.61 58.37
C LYS A 68 -34.77 40.56 57.18
N ILE A 69 -35.32 40.60 55.97
CA ILE A 69 -34.57 40.60 54.72
C ILE A 69 -34.33 42.05 54.33
N SER A 70 -33.09 42.53 54.45
CA SER A 70 -32.72 43.88 54.03
C SER A 70 -32.36 43.94 52.53
N ASN A 71 -31.82 42.86 51.98
CA ASN A 71 -31.48 42.73 50.57
C ASN A 71 -31.75 41.29 50.13
N TYR A 72 -32.74 41.11 49.24
CA TYR A 72 -33.15 39.77 48.82
C TYR A 72 -32.19 39.15 47.80
N VAL A 73 -31.54 39.95 46.94
CA VAL A 73 -30.49 39.48 46.03
C VAL A 73 -29.36 38.83 46.82
N LYS A 74 -28.80 39.54 47.80
CA LYS A 74 -27.76 39.01 48.70
C LYS A 74 -28.20 37.77 49.45
N LYS A 75 -29.49 37.66 49.79
CA LYS A 75 -30.02 36.47 50.43
C LYS A 75 -29.99 35.26 49.50
N ILE A 76 -30.23 35.44 48.21
CA ILE A 76 -30.10 34.38 47.21
C ILE A 76 -28.62 34.03 46.97
N GLU A 77 -27.75 35.03 46.81
CA GLU A 77 -26.30 34.81 46.64
C GLU A 77 -25.67 33.99 47.78
N ASN A 78 -26.16 34.19 49.01
CA ASN A 78 -25.68 33.47 50.20
C ASN A 78 -26.54 32.25 50.56
N SER A 79 -27.44 31.81 49.68
CA SER A 79 -28.32 30.66 49.92
C SER A 79 -27.58 29.34 49.66
N ASP A 80 -27.65 28.40 50.60
CA ASP A 80 -27.11 27.04 50.42
C ASP A 80 -28.04 26.12 49.60
N ASN A 81 -29.21 26.61 49.16
CA ASN A 81 -30.18 25.79 48.42
C ASN A 81 -29.88 25.71 46.92
N GLY A 82 -28.82 26.37 46.44
CA GLY A 82 -28.38 26.31 45.04
C GLY A 82 -29.23 27.12 44.06
N GLU A 83 -30.00 28.11 44.53
CA GLU A 83 -30.67 29.06 43.63
C GLU A 83 -29.66 30.08 43.09
N ASN A 84 -29.75 30.39 41.79
CA ASN A 84 -28.98 31.48 41.20
C ASN A 84 -29.79 32.78 41.27
N VAL A 85 -29.09 33.92 41.34
CA VAL A 85 -29.73 35.25 41.29
C VAL A 85 -30.57 35.40 40.02
N PHE A 86 -30.06 34.90 38.90
CA PHE A 86 -30.78 34.79 37.66
C PHE A 86 -30.26 33.59 36.85
N TYR A 87 -30.95 33.30 35.75
CA TYR A 87 -30.62 32.22 34.85
C TYR A 87 -30.53 32.78 33.43
N GLU A 88 -29.61 32.24 32.64
CA GLU A 88 -29.39 32.63 31.25
C GLU A 88 -29.65 31.43 30.35
N ASN A 89 -30.37 31.66 29.25
CA ASN A 89 -30.40 30.76 28.11
C ASN A 89 -29.83 31.48 26.89
N ILE A 90 -28.98 30.78 26.14
CA ILE A 90 -28.44 31.27 24.87
C ILE A 90 -29.20 30.57 23.74
N VAL A 91 -29.72 31.33 22.78
CA VAL A 91 -30.47 30.78 21.65
C VAL A 91 -29.77 31.11 20.35
N GLN A 92 -29.36 30.10 19.60
CA GLN A 92 -28.67 30.28 18.32
C GLN A 92 -29.33 29.42 17.24
N LEU A 93 -29.47 29.99 16.04
CA LEU A 93 -29.82 29.28 14.83
C LEU A 93 -28.59 29.16 13.93
N GLY A 94 -28.21 27.92 13.63
CA GLY A 94 -27.08 27.59 12.79
C GLY A 94 -25.73 27.57 13.51
N THR A 95 -24.67 27.54 12.70
CA THR A 95 -23.27 27.59 13.12
C THR A 95 -22.54 28.71 12.36
N LYS A 96 -21.28 28.98 12.72
CA LYS A 96 -20.44 29.93 11.98
C LYS A 96 -20.23 29.55 10.50
N TYR A 97 -20.52 28.30 10.12
CA TYR A 97 -20.32 27.80 8.77
C TYR A 97 -21.57 27.93 7.90
N ASP A 98 -22.76 27.75 8.49
CA ASP A 98 -24.04 27.79 7.75
C ASP A 98 -24.80 29.12 7.93
N THR A 99 -24.56 29.83 9.04
CA THR A 99 -25.20 31.09 9.41
C THR A 99 -24.15 32.09 9.92
N PRO A 100 -23.08 32.37 9.16
CA PRO A 100 -22.12 33.41 9.53
C PRO A 100 -22.81 34.78 9.53
N VAL A 101 -22.50 35.66 10.49
CA VAL A 101 -23.04 37.03 10.51
C VAL A 101 -22.70 37.78 9.22
N VAL A 102 -21.42 37.74 8.81
CA VAL A 102 -20.92 38.50 7.66
C VAL A 102 -20.39 37.61 6.54
N ASP A 103 -20.49 38.09 5.31
CA ASP A 103 -19.82 37.52 4.14
C ASP A 103 -18.35 37.97 4.03
N GLU A 104 -17.68 37.58 2.95
CA GLU A 104 -16.28 37.93 2.67
C GLU A 104 -16.05 39.45 2.54
N ASP A 105 -17.08 40.19 2.15
CA ASP A 105 -17.04 41.65 1.99
C ASP A 105 -17.46 42.39 3.27
N GLY A 106 -17.79 41.66 4.35
CA GLY A 106 -18.20 42.23 5.64
C GLY A 106 -19.67 42.64 5.71
N ASN A 107 -20.50 42.27 4.73
CA ASN A 107 -21.93 42.58 4.72
C ASN A 107 -22.73 41.49 5.44
N LEU A 108 -23.88 41.86 6.03
CA LEU A 108 -24.77 40.92 6.71
C LEU A 108 -25.30 39.87 5.73
N THR A 109 -25.07 38.59 6.02
CA THR A 109 -25.48 37.49 5.13
C THR A 109 -26.99 37.29 5.12
N GLU A 110 -27.54 36.73 4.03
CA GLU A 110 -28.96 36.37 3.96
C GLU A 110 -29.34 35.33 5.03
N ALA A 111 -28.47 34.35 5.29
CA ALA A 111 -28.69 33.38 6.36
C ALA A 111 -28.77 34.05 7.74
N ALA A 112 -27.91 35.03 8.00
CA ALA A 112 -27.96 35.80 9.24
C ALA A 112 -29.23 36.65 9.34
N LYS A 113 -29.71 37.26 8.24
CA LYS A 113 -30.98 38.01 8.23
C LYS A 113 -32.17 37.12 8.60
N GLU A 114 -32.27 35.93 7.99
CA GLU A 114 -33.31 34.95 8.32
C GLU A 114 -33.27 34.53 9.79
N ALA A 115 -32.06 34.28 10.33
CA ALA A 115 -31.87 33.95 11.74
C ALA A 115 -32.24 35.11 12.66
N VAL A 116 -31.87 36.35 12.31
CA VAL A 116 -32.22 37.56 13.06
C VAL A 116 -33.72 37.73 13.15
N ASP A 117 -34.43 37.61 12.03
CA ASP A 117 -35.88 37.77 12.02
C ASP A 117 -36.56 36.69 12.88
N LEU A 118 -35.98 35.47 12.94
CA LEU A 118 -36.56 34.35 13.69
C LEU A 118 -36.35 34.55 15.18
N LEU A 119 -35.12 34.90 15.55
CA LEU A 119 -34.75 35.20 16.91
C LEU A 119 -35.48 36.47 17.43
N ASP A 120 -35.75 37.45 16.58
CA ASP A 120 -36.56 38.63 16.94
C ASP A 120 -37.99 38.26 17.35
N GLU A 121 -38.66 37.45 16.54
CA GLU A 121 -39.99 36.95 16.86
C GLU A 121 -39.99 36.11 18.14
N TYR A 122 -39.02 35.19 18.25
CA TYR A 122 -38.87 34.33 19.42
C TYR A 122 -38.69 35.13 20.71
N ALA A 123 -37.81 36.15 20.69
CA ALA A 123 -37.52 37.00 21.84
C ALA A 123 -38.73 37.83 22.27
N ARG A 124 -39.45 38.44 21.31
CA ARG A 124 -40.62 39.29 21.61
C ARG A 124 -41.76 38.54 22.28
N THR A 125 -41.92 37.27 21.92
CA THR A 125 -43.01 36.42 22.40
C THR A 125 -42.60 35.58 23.63
N PHE A 126 -41.33 35.65 24.06
CA PHE A 126 -40.79 34.82 25.15
C PHE A 126 -41.53 35.01 26.47
N GLN A 127 -41.76 36.25 26.91
CA GLN A 127 -42.38 36.53 28.21
C GLN A 127 -43.82 36.02 28.29
N GLU A 128 -44.55 36.03 27.18
CA GLU A 128 -45.94 35.56 27.11
C GLU A 128 -46.03 34.04 27.29
N ARG A 129 -45.08 33.28 26.71
CA ARG A 129 -44.98 31.83 26.91
C ARG A 129 -44.44 31.44 28.30
N ASN A 130 -43.74 32.37 28.95
CA ASN A 130 -42.99 32.12 30.18
C ASN A 130 -43.40 33.09 31.31
N PRO A 131 -44.68 33.10 31.73
CA PRO A 131 -45.20 34.12 32.67
C PRO A 131 -44.53 34.10 34.04
N ASN A 132 -43.97 32.97 34.49
CA ASN A 132 -43.27 32.85 35.76
C ASN A 132 -41.75 33.03 35.65
N LEU A 133 -41.23 33.32 34.46
CA LEU A 133 -39.81 33.66 34.26
C LEU A 133 -39.75 35.14 33.87
N HIS A 134 -39.46 36.00 34.84
CA HIS A 134 -39.38 37.44 34.61
C HIS A 134 -38.15 37.75 33.77
N LEU A 135 -38.36 38.08 32.49
CA LEU A 135 -37.32 38.48 31.56
C LEU A 135 -36.87 39.89 31.90
N PHE A 136 -35.62 40.04 32.35
CA PHE A 136 -35.09 41.34 32.77
C PHE A 136 -33.94 41.82 31.88
N ASN A 137 -33.25 40.92 31.18
CA ASN A 137 -32.27 41.28 30.17
C ASN A 137 -32.37 40.35 28.95
N CYS A 138 -32.45 40.93 27.75
CA CYS A 138 -32.48 40.15 26.51
C CYS A 138 -31.82 40.92 25.38
N VAL A 139 -30.79 40.30 24.78
CA VAL A 139 -29.96 40.92 23.75
C VAL A 139 -29.67 39.93 22.63
N LEU A 140 -29.90 40.34 21.38
CA LEU A 140 -29.46 39.63 20.18
C LEU A 140 -28.09 40.17 19.75
N HIS A 141 -27.08 39.31 19.72
CA HIS A 141 -25.74 39.63 19.27
C HIS A 141 -25.56 39.33 17.79
N LEU A 142 -24.99 40.32 17.08
CA LEU A 142 -24.60 40.28 15.67
C LEU A 142 -23.14 40.71 15.48
N ASP A 143 -22.41 40.92 16.56
CA ASP A 143 -21.02 41.31 16.58
C ASP A 143 -20.05 40.13 16.74
N GLU A 144 -20.56 38.91 16.89
CA GLU A 144 -19.78 37.68 16.98
C GLU A 144 -19.85 36.87 15.67
N ALA A 145 -19.56 35.57 15.72
CA ALA A 145 -19.49 34.71 14.53
C ALA A 145 -20.86 34.32 13.95
N THR A 146 -21.87 34.13 14.81
CA THR A 146 -23.22 33.68 14.45
C THR A 146 -24.26 34.48 15.25
N PRO A 147 -25.41 34.85 14.67
CA PRO A 147 -26.49 35.51 15.42
C PRO A 147 -26.97 34.65 16.59
N HIS A 148 -27.00 35.20 17.80
CA HIS A 148 -27.50 34.49 18.98
C HIS A 148 -28.12 35.44 20.01
N LEU A 149 -29.14 34.95 20.72
CA LEU A 149 -29.79 35.64 21.83
C LEU A 149 -29.15 35.26 23.15
N HIS A 150 -28.99 36.23 24.02
CA HIS A 150 -28.90 36.03 25.47
C HIS A 150 -30.25 36.37 26.09
N ILE A 151 -30.81 35.44 26.86
CA ILE A 151 -32.10 35.57 27.54
C ILE A 151 -31.87 35.35 29.02
N ASP A 152 -31.83 36.45 29.78
CA ASP A 152 -31.62 36.44 31.22
C ASP A 152 -32.95 36.66 31.95
N TYR A 153 -33.32 35.71 32.81
CA TYR A 153 -34.59 35.73 33.53
C TYR A 153 -34.44 35.36 35.02
N ILE A 154 -35.42 35.80 35.79
CA ILE A 154 -35.57 35.49 37.21
C ILE A 154 -36.84 34.65 37.40
N PRO A 155 -36.74 33.41 37.89
CA PRO A 155 -37.91 32.60 38.19
C PRO A 155 -38.70 33.19 39.35
N VAL A 156 -40.01 33.35 39.19
CA VAL A 156 -40.92 33.89 40.21
C VAL A 156 -41.95 32.82 40.55
N ALA A 157 -41.90 32.37 41.81
CA ALA A 157 -42.80 31.33 42.29
C ALA A 157 -43.59 31.79 43.51
N ASP A 158 -44.92 31.66 43.43
CA ASP A 158 -45.87 32.13 44.45
C ASP A 158 -46.40 31.01 45.36
N GLY A 159 -47.17 31.38 46.39
CA GLY A 159 -47.97 30.42 47.17
C GLY A 159 -47.17 29.57 48.17
N TYR A 160 -46.06 30.08 48.70
CA TYR A 160 -45.37 29.42 49.82
C TYR A 160 -46.10 29.67 51.15
N LYS A 161 -46.38 28.59 51.90
CA LYS A 161 -47.12 28.65 53.18
C LYS A 161 -46.26 29.08 54.38
N LYS A 162 -44.94 28.92 54.28
CA LYS A 162 -43.98 29.28 55.33
C LYS A 162 -43.03 30.33 54.75
N GLY A 163 -42.51 31.24 55.57
CA GLY A 163 -41.56 32.27 55.12
C GLY A 163 -42.17 33.28 54.15
N MET A 164 -41.37 33.77 53.19
CA MET A 164 -41.84 34.67 52.14
C MET A 164 -42.79 33.93 51.18
N LYS A 165 -43.90 34.57 50.81
CA LYS A 165 -44.98 33.97 49.99
C LYS A 165 -44.57 33.77 48.52
N THR A 166 -43.81 34.72 47.98
CA THR A 166 -43.22 34.71 46.63
C THR A 166 -41.71 34.52 46.76
N ARG A 167 -41.06 33.74 45.89
CA ARG A 167 -39.61 33.46 45.98
C ARG A 167 -38.99 33.22 44.61
N ASN A 168 -37.67 33.40 44.52
CA ASN A 168 -36.88 32.88 43.41
C ASN A 168 -36.79 31.35 43.53
N SER A 169 -37.48 30.62 42.65
CA SER A 169 -37.45 29.16 42.61
C SER A 169 -37.84 28.65 41.22
N ILE A 170 -36.87 28.17 40.46
CA ILE A 170 -37.08 27.68 39.09
C ILE A 170 -38.06 26.49 39.03
N SER A 171 -37.86 25.47 39.85
CA SER A 171 -38.70 24.26 39.81
C SER A 171 -40.16 24.58 40.09
N LYS A 172 -40.44 25.42 41.10
CA LYS A 172 -41.83 25.80 41.42
C LYS A 172 -42.42 26.77 40.40
N ALA A 173 -41.62 27.70 39.86
CA ALA A 173 -42.06 28.59 38.79
C ALA A 173 -42.50 27.78 37.55
N LEU A 174 -41.70 26.79 37.14
CA LEU A 174 -42.04 25.89 36.04
C LEU A 174 -43.27 25.03 36.37
N GLN A 175 -43.39 24.48 37.58
CA GLN A 175 -44.61 23.76 38.00
C GLN A 175 -45.87 24.63 37.91
N GLN A 176 -45.78 25.92 38.25
CA GLN A 176 -46.88 26.87 38.13
C GLN A 176 -47.25 27.20 36.68
N MET A 177 -46.32 27.00 35.74
CA MET A 177 -46.57 27.07 34.30
C MET A 177 -47.08 25.74 33.71
N GLY A 178 -47.29 24.71 34.55
CA GLY A 178 -47.89 23.43 34.14
C GLY A 178 -46.91 22.30 33.85
N PHE A 179 -45.60 22.48 34.13
CA PHE A 179 -44.62 21.39 34.00
C PHE A 179 -44.74 20.41 35.16
N GLU A 180 -44.77 19.11 34.86
CA GLU A 180 -44.88 18.08 35.88
C GLU A 180 -43.62 18.01 36.73
N LYS A 181 -43.78 17.73 38.02
CA LYS A 181 -42.64 17.55 38.91
C LYS A 181 -41.88 16.29 38.49
N GLY A 182 -40.67 16.46 37.98
CA GLY A 182 -39.86 15.35 37.50
C GLY A 182 -39.35 14.42 38.60
N LYS A 183 -38.88 13.24 38.17
CA LYS A 183 -38.49 12.12 39.05
C LYS A 183 -37.02 12.11 39.42
N GLY A 184 -36.19 13.01 38.88
CA GLY A 184 -34.78 13.08 39.21
C GLY A 184 -33.97 14.10 38.43
N ARG A 185 -32.64 14.00 38.49
CA ARG A 185 -31.74 14.96 37.83
C ARG A 185 -31.89 15.01 36.30
N TYR A 186 -32.22 13.88 35.68
CA TYR A 186 -32.32 13.72 34.22
C TYR A 186 -33.77 13.71 33.71
N ASP A 187 -34.72 14.00 34.59
CA ASP A 187 -36.16 14.03 34.34
C ASP A 187 -36.72 15.08 35.31
N ASN A 188 -36.71 16.35 34.88
CA ASN A 188 -37.07 17.51 35.68
C ASN A 188 -37.73 18.60 34.82
N GLU A 189 -38.37 19.55 35.49
CA GLU A 189 -39.19 20.59 34.89
C GLU A 189 -38.42 21.46 33.88
N VAL A 190 -37.12 21.68 34.11
CA VAL A 190 -36.27 22.50 33.22
C VAL A 190 -36.08 21.79 31.89
N ILE A 191 -35.89 20.47 31.89
CA ILE A 191 -35.71 19.68 30.67
C ILE A 191 -36.98 19.72 29.81
N ASP A 192 -38.15 19.55 30.43
CA ASP A 192 -39.44 19.59 29.72
C ASP A 192 -39.74 20.99 29.18
N TRP A 193 -39.38 22.03 29.95
CA TRP A 193 -39.50 23.42 29.51
C TRP A 193 -38.57 23.74 28.33
N GLU A 194 -37.30 23.33 28.41
CA GLU A 194 -36.32 23.50 27.31
C GLU A 194 -36.75 22.70 26.06
N ALA A 195 -37.41 21.55 26.22
CA ALA A 195 -38.00 20.81 25.11
C ALA A 195 -39.14 21.61 24.46
N ARG A 196 -40.08 22.16 25.24
CA ARG A 196 -41.16 23.02 24.74
C ARG A 196 -40.65 24.25 23.98
N GLU A 197 -39.61 24.91 24.50
CA GLU A 197 -39.02 26.08 23.82
C GLU A 197 -38.29 25.69 22.53
N ARG A 198 -37.61 24.54 22.50
CA ARG A 198 -37.02 24.00 21.27
C ARG A 198 -38.07 23.65 20.23
N ASP A 199 -39.18 23.03 20.63
CA ASP A 199 -40.29 22.70 19.73
C ASP A 199 -40.88 23.96 19.11
N TYR A 200 -41.11 25.01 19.91
CA TYR A 200 -41.58 26.30 19.41
C TYR A 200 -40.61 26.94 18.40
N LEU A 201 -39.30 26.88 18.67
CA LEU A 201 -38.27 27.34 17.71
C LEU A 201 -38.27 26.52 16.42
N MET A 202 -38.49 25.20 16.51
CA MET A 202 -38.62 24.33 15.33
C MET A 202 -39.87 24.67 14.50
N ASP A 203 -40.98 24.97 15.15
CA ASP A 203 -42.20 25.40 14.46
C ASP A 203 -42.00 26.75 13.75
N LEU A 204 -41.36 27.72 14.40
CA LEU A 204 -40.95 28.99 13.74
C LEU A 204 -40.03 28.76 12.54
N CYS A 205 -39.08 27.82 12.65
CA CYS A 205 -38.23 27.46 11.52
C CYS A 205 -39.05 26.85 10.37
N ARG A 206 -39.99 25.96 10.68
CA ARG A 206 -40.85 25.28 9.70
C ARG A 206 -41.75 26.28 8.95
N GLU A 207 -42.36 27.23 9.66
CA GLU A 207 -43.21 28.28 9.08
C GLU A 207 -42.46 29.13 8.05
N ARG A 208 -41.14 29.26 8.22
CA ARG A 208 -40.26 30.05 7.36
C ARG A 208 -39.48 29.22 6.34
N GLY A 209 -39.74 27.91 6.26
CA GLY A 209 -39.08 27.02 5.32
C GLY A 209 -37.60 26.74 5.63
N ILE A 210 -37.17 26.92 6.89
CA ILE A 210 -35.80 26.65 7.33
C ILE A 210 -35.67 25.18 7.72
N GLU A 211 -34.87 24.42 6.98
CA GLU A 211 -34.56 23.02 7.32
C GLU A 211 -33.59 22.95 8.52
N VAL A 212 -34.03 22.30 9.60
CA VAL A 212 -33.24 22.11 10.82
C VAL A 212 -32.82 20.65 10.95
N GLU A 213 -31.52 20.41 11.12
CA GLU A 213 -30.95 19.09 11.38
C GLU A 213 -30.79 18.87 12.89
N ILE A 214 -31.50 17.89 13.44
CA ILE A 214 -31.41 17.52 14.86
C ILE A 214 -30.18 16.65 15.06
N LYS A 215 -29.06 17.24 15.50
CA LYS A 215 -27.90 16.48 15.96
C LYS A 215 -28.18 15.92 17.35
N GLY A 216 -28.24 14.59 17.44
CA GLY A 216 -28.53 13.72 18.60
C GLY A 216 -28.50 14.33 20.01
N ASP A 217 -29.53 13.97 20.79
CA ASP A 217 -30.02 14.46 22.08
C ASP A 217 -29.06 14.53 23.30
N LYS A 218 -27.74 14.53 23.12
CA LYS A 218 -26.78 14.69 24.23
C LYS A 218 -25.64 15.63 23.84
N ARG A 219 -25.91 16.93 23.96
CA ARG A 219 -24.85 17.92 24.13
C ARG A 219 -24.71 18.22 25.62
N ASP A 220 -23.56 17.91 26.17
CA ASP A 220 -23.16 18.47 27.47
C ASP A 220 -23.13 20.00 27.34
N ASN A 221 -23.72 20.72 28.30
CA ASN A 221 -23.63 22.18 28.39
C ASN A 221 -22.17 22.55 28.69
N LEU A 222 -21.35 22.68 27.64
CA LEU A 222 -19.96 23.09 27.72
C LEU A 222 -19.90 24.62 27.70
N THR A 223 -19.23 25.21 28.68
CA THR A 223 -18.84 26.63 28.67
C THR A 223 -17.99 26.94 27.43
N LEU A 224 -17.91 28.19 26.97
CA LEU A 224 -17.11 28.55 25.78
C LEU A 224 -15.64 28.07 25.84
N PRO A 225 -14.94 28.12 27.00
CA PRO A 225 -13.62 27.50 27.14
C PRO A 225 -13.62 25.97 26.99
N GLU A 226 -14.63 25.29 27.54
CA GLU A 226 -14.79 23.84 27.43
C GLU A 226 -15.13 23.42 26.00
N TYR A 227 -16.00 24.17 25.31
CA TYR A 227 -16.27 24.00 23.88
C TYR A 227 -15.00 24.18 23.06
N LYS A 228 -14.20 25.22 23.31
CA LYS A 228 -12.90 25.42 22.64
C LYS A 228 -11.92 24.28 22.93
N ALA A 229 -11.89 23.76 24.15
CA ALA A 229 -11.04 22.62 24.51
C ALA A 229 -11.50 21.32 23.83
N VAL A 230 -12.82 21.10 23.76
CA VAL A 230 -13.42 19.97 23.03
C VAL A 230 -13.14 20.12 21.54
N MET A 231 -13.32 21.30 20.95
CA MET A 231 -13.01 21.54 19.54
C MET A 231 -11.53 21.34 19.23
N ARG A 232 -10.60 21.81 20.08
CA ARG A 232 -9.17 21.50 19.92
C ARG A 232 -8.90 20.00 20.00
N LYS A 233 -9.60 19.28 20.87
CA LYS A 233 -9.46 17.83 20.99
C LYS A 233 -10.02 17.11 19.77
N VAL A 234 -11.15 17.58 19.23
CA VAL A 234 -11.71 17.11 17.96
C VAL A 234 -10.73 17.36 16.82
N GLU A 235 -10.18 18.57 16.68
CA GLU A 235 -9.15 18.91 15.67
C GLU A 235 -7.91 18.03 15.81
N CYS A 236 -7.43 17.76 17.03
CA CYS A 236 -6.32 16.83 17.26
C CYS A 236 -6.68 15.39 16.87
N LEU A 237 -7.88 14.92 17.19
CA LEU A 237 -8.34 13.58 16.84
C LEU A 237 -8.57 13.44 15.33
N GLU A 238 -9.06 14.48 14.65
CA GLU A 238 -9.19 14.53 13.20
C GLU A 238 -7.81 14.51 12.52
N ALA A 239 -6.84 15.27 13.04
CA ALA A 239 -5.46 15.23 12.54
C ALA A 239 -4.78 13.86 12.79
N GLU A 240 -5.08 13.21 13.92
CA GLU A 240 -4.61 11.85 14.21
C GLU A 240 -5.27 10.82 13.29
N ALA A 241 -6.57 10.94 13.03
CA ALA A 241 -7.29 10.10 12.08
C ALA A 241 -6.72 10.25 10.66
N GLU A 242 -6.45 11.48 10.20
CA GLU A 242 -5.83 11.72 8.89
C GLU A 242 -4.42 11.11 8.80
N LYS A 243 -3.66 11.14 9.90
CA LYS A 243 -2.34 10.47 9.97
C LYS A 243 -2.47 8.95 9.92
N LEU A 244 -3.45 8.38 10.61
CA LEU A 244 -3.74 6.94 10.58
C LEU A 244 -4.21 6.51 9.18
N ASP A 245 -5.04 7.31 8.51
CA ASP A 245 -5.47 7.05 7.14
C ASP A 245 -4.27 7.05 6.17
N LYS A 246 -3.37 8.04 6.25
CA LYS A 246 -2.12 8.05 5.46
C LYS A 246 -1.23 6.84 5.76
N GLN A 247 -1.18 6.40 7.02
CA GLN A 247 -0.45 5.17 7.39
C GLN A 247 -1.12 3.92 6.80
N ASN A 248 -2.44 3.84 6.83
CA ASN A 248 -3.20 2.75 6.23
C ASN A 248 -3.01 2.69 4.71
N GLU A 249 -3.09 3.83 4.01
CA GLU A 249 -2.79 3.92 2.58
C GLU A 249 -1.36 3.42 2.25
N THR A 250 -0.39 3.80 3.08
CA THR A 250 1.01 3.34 2.94
C THR A 250 1.12 1.82 3.17
N LEU A 251 0.41 1.29 4.17
CA LEU A 251 0.37 -0.15 4.45
C LEU A 251 -0.32 -0.93 3.34
N GLU A 252 -1.39 -0.41 2.76
CA GLU A 252 -2.07 -1.01 1.60
C GLU A 252 -1.13 -1.06 0.38
N GLN A 253 -0.41 0.02 0.09
CA GLN A 253 0.60 0.03 -0.97
C GLN A 253 1.71 -0.99 -0.70
N CYS A 254 2.19 -1.07 0.55
CA CYS A 254 3.20 -2.05 0.96
C CYS A 254 2.70 -3.49 0.77
N ASN A 255 1.48 -3.80 1.22
CA ASN A 255 0.84 -5.10 1.04
C ASN A 255 0.69 -5.46 -0.44
N GLY A 256 0.25 -4.52 -1.28
CA GLY A 256 0.19 -4.73 -2.73
C GLY A 256 1.56 -5.07 -3.32
N SER A 257 2.62 -4.39 -2.89
CA SER A 257 4.00 -4.69 -3.33
C SER A 257 4.47 -6.08 -2.89
N LEU A 258 4.15 -6.48 -1.66
CA LEU A 258 4.50 -7.78 -1.10
C LEU A 258 3.75 -8.89 -1.82
N GLN A 259 2.47 -8.70 -2.13
CA GLN A 259 1.67 -9.66 -2.88
C GLN A 259 2.22 -9.87 -4.29
N LYS A 260 2.60 -8.79 -4.99
CA LYS A 260 3.25 -8.89 -6.29
C LYS A 260 4.56 -9.66 -6.21
N ARG A 261 5.41 -9.33 -5.23
CA ARG A 261 6.70 -10.00 -5.02
C ARG A 261 6.54 -11.48 -4.66
N ALA A 262 5.50 -11.84 -3.90
CA ALA A 262 5.16 -13.22 -3.60
C ALA A 262 4.72 -13.99 -4.87
N SER A 263 3.93 -13.36 -5.75
CA SER A 263 3.55 -13.94 -7.04
C SER A 263 4.76 -14.15 -7.95
N ASP A 264 5.67 -13.18 -8.02
CA ASP A 264 6.88 -13.28 -8.83
C ASP A 264 7.82 -14.40 -8.33
N LEU A 265 7.99 -14.51 -7.01
CA LEU A 265 8.74 -15.61 -6.39
C LEU A 265 8.09 -16.97 -6.66
N HIS A 266 6.75 -17.04 -6.60
CA HIS A 266 6.03 -18.27 -6.92
C HIS A 266 6.27 -18.71 -8.37
N GLY A 267 6.25 -17.77 -9.32
CA GLY A 267 6.59 -18.02 -10.72
C GLY A 267 8.02 -18.55 -10.89
N GLN A 268 9.00 -17.91 -10.25
CA GLN A 268 10.40 -18.37 -10.30
C GLN A 268 10.59 -19.77 -9.71
N VAL A 269 9.88 -20.10 -8.63
CA VAL A 269 9.92 -21.45 -8.06
C VAL A 269 9.36 -22.48 -9.03
N GLN A 270 8.22 -22.20 -9.69
CA GLN A 270 7.66 -23.10 -10.70
C GLN A 270 8.61 -23.31 -11.89
N GLU A 271 9.22 -22.23 -12.39
CA GLU A 271 10.22 -22.31 -13.46
C GLU A 271 11.41 -23.18 -13.05
N MET A 272 11.91 -23.00 -11.82
CA MET A 272 13.02 -23.79 -11.30
C MET A 272 12.64 -25.26 -11.08
N GLU A 273 11.41 -25.56 -10.68
CA GLU A 273 10.91 -26.94 -10.60
C GLU A 273 10.83 -27.62 -11.97
N VAL A 274 10.37 -26.90 -13.00
CA VAL A 274 10.34 -27.40 -14.37
C VAL A 274 11.77 -27.66 -14.87
N HIS A 275 12.69 -26.72 -14.65
CA HIS A 275 14.09 -26.87 -15.03
C HIS A 275 14.77 -28.05 -14.32
N ASN A 276 14.50 -28.22 -13.01
CA ASN A 276 15.03 -29.37 -12.26
C ASN A 276 14.51 -30.70 -12.79
N LYS A 277 13.23 -30.79 -13.20
CA LYS A 277 12.70 -32.01 -13.84
C LYS A 277 13.41 -32.30 -15.16
N GLU A 278 13.69 -31.28 -15.96
CA GLU A 278 14.40 -31.44 -17.23
C GLU A 278 15.86 -31.90 -17.02
N LEU A 279 16.55 -31.34 -16.02
CA LEU A 279 17.90 -31.79 -15.64
C LEU A 279 17.91 -33.26 -15.19
N VAL A 280 16.89 -33.71 -14.45
CA VAL A 280 16.77 -35.12 -14.05
C VAL A 280 16.60 -36.03 -15.26
N LEU A 281 15.77 -35.64 -16.25
CA LEU A 281 15.61 -36.40 -17.49
C LEU A 281 16.93 -36.46 -18.30
N GLN A 282 17.65 -35.34 -18.41
CA GLN A 282 18.95 -35.32 -19.09
C GLN A 282 19.99 -36.18 -18.37
N ALA A 283 19.99 -36.20 -17.03
CA ALA A 283 20.87 -37.06 -16.26
C ALA A 283 20.57 -38.54 -16.50
N GLN A 284 19.29 -38.93 -16.58
CA GLN A 284 18.88 -40.30 -16.91
C GLN A 284 19.35 -40.72 -18.31
N GLU A 285 19.18 -39.85 -19.31
CA GLU A 285 19.63 -40.12 -20.69
C GLU A 285 21.15 -40.28 -20.76
N LEU A 286 21.91 -39.44 -20.05
CA LEU A 286 23.37 -39.57 -19.98
C LEU A 286 23.80 -40.87 -19.30
N THR A 287 23.11 -41.30 -18.25
CA THR A 287 23.38 -42.59 -17.59
C THR A 287 23.20 -43.74 -18.57
N GLU A 288 22.12 -43.75 -19.35
CA GLU A 288 21.85 -44.80 -20.35
C GLU A 288 22.92 -44.82 -21.45
N GLN A 289 23.38 -43.64 -21.92
CA GLN A 289 24.47 -43.54 -22.89
C GLN A 289 25.81 -44.05 -22.34
N ILE A 290 26.10 -43.83 -21.06
CA ILE A 290 27.31 -44.34 -20.39
C ILE A 290 27.25 -45.87 -20.33
N GLU A 291 26.12 -46.45 -19.91
CA GLU A 291 25.95 -47.90 -19.85
C GLU A 291 26.13 -48.55 -21.24
N GLU A 292 25.61 -47.93 -22.30
CA GLU A 292 25.79 -48.42 -23.67
C GLU A 292 27.27 -48.33 -24.12
N ALA A 293 27.96 -47.25 -23.76
CA ALA A 293 29.38 -47.07 -24.08
C ALA A 293 30.26 -48.08 -23.34
N GLU A 294 30.00 -48.33 -22.05
CA GLU A 294 30.70 -49.33 -21.25
C GLU A 294 30.49 -50.74 -21.82
N ALA A 295 29.27 -51.07 -22.27
CA ALA A 295 28.99 -52.34 -22.93
C ALA A 295 29.79 -52.51 -24.24
N LYS A 296 29.86 -51.45 -25.06
CA LYS A 296 30.66 -51.44 -26.30
C LYS A 296 32.15 -51.55 -26.02
N GLU A 297 32.66 -50.86 -25.00
CA GLU A 297 34.06 -50.95 -24.60
C GLU A 297 34.41 -52.38 -24.15
N LYS A 298 33.55 -52.98 -23.31
CA LYS A 298 33.74 -54.36 -22.87
C LYS A 298 33.78 -55.34 -24.05
N ALA A 299 32.87 -55.19 -25.01
CA ALA A 299 32.87 -55.99 -26.24
C ALA A 299 34.16 -55.77 -27.06
N ALA A 300 34.65 -54.54 -27.16
CA ALA A 300 35.90 -54.24 -27.86
C ALA A 300 37.12 -54.83 -27.15
N GLN A 301 37.16 -54.79 -25.81
CA GLN A 301 38.22 -55.42 -25.00
C GLN A 301 38.22 -56.94 -25.18
N GLU A 302 37.06 -57.59 -25.23
CA GLU A 302 36.95 -59.02 -25.50
C GLU A 302 37.46 -59.40 -26.90
N VAL A 303 37.18 -58.57 -27.92
CA VAL A 303 37.71 -58.76 -29.28
C VAL A 303 39.23 -58.59 -29.31
N LEU A 304 39.76 -57.55 -28.64
CA LEU A 304 41.20 -57.35 -28.52
C LEU A 304 41.88 -58.53 -27.81
N ALA A 305 41.31 -59.04 -26.71
CA ALA A 305 41.84 -60.19 -26.01
C ALA A 305 41.86 -61.46 -26.88
N LYS A 306 40.84 -61.69 -27.72
CA LYS A 306 40.83 -62.81 -28.69
C LYS A 306 41.91 -62.67 -29.78
N HIS A 307 42.29 -61.45 -30.13
CA HIS A 307 43.24 -61.15 -31.20
C HIS A 307 44.64 -60.75 -30.72
N ASP A 308 44.87 -60.67 -29.40
CA ASP A 308 46.19 -60.44 -28.80
C ASP A 308 47.05 -61.71 -28.88
N LEU A 309 47.26 -62.18 -30.10
CA LEU A 309 48.06 -63.34 -30.46
C LEU A 309 49.57 -63.06 -30.34
N ARG A 310 49.99 -61.91 -29.78
CA ARG A 310 51.37 -61.42 -29.87
C ARG A 310 52.41 -62.38 -29.29
N ALA A 311 52.08 -63.13 -28.24
CA ALA A 311 53.02 -64.10 -27.68
C ALA A 311 53.03 -65.42 -28.48
N ASP A 312 51.86 -66.01 -28.70
CA ASP A 312 51.73 -67.35 -29.31
C ASP A 312 52.07 -67.36 -30.81
N THR A 313 51.72 -66.30 -31.56
CA THR A 313 52.14 -66.18 -32.96
C THR A 313 53.64 -65.94 -33.10
N PHE A 314 54.25 -65.14 -32.23
CA PHE A 314 55.71 -64.98 -32.24
C PHE A 314 56.43 -66.30 -31.91
N GLN A 315 55.91 -67.07 -30.95
CA GLN A 315 56.50 -68.34 -30.58
C GLN A 315 56.37 -69.38 -31.70
N SER A 316 55.25 -69.39 -32.42
CA SER A 316 55.01 -70.27 -33.57
C SER A 316 55.90 -69.90 -34.77
N ILE A 317 55.97 -68.61 -35.12
CA ILE A 317 56.86 -68.10 -36.16
C ILE A 317 58.33 -68.42 -35.81
N SER A 318 58.73 -68.23 -34.55
CA SER A 318 60.09 -68.52 -34.09
C SER A 318 60.44 -70.01 -34.22
N LYS A 319 59.50 -70.92 -33.93
CA LYS A 319 59.68 -72.37 -34.10
C LYS A 319 59.85 -72.77 -35.57
N GLU A 320 59.03 -72.25 -36.47
CA GLU A 320 59.15 -72.53 -37.92
C GLU A 320 60.46 -71.99 -38.50
N VAL A 321 60.82 -70.74 -38.17
CA VAL A 321 62.09 -70.13 -38.60
C VAL A 321 63.29 -70.92 -38.08
N ALA A 322 63.26 -71.41 -36.84
CA ALA A 322 64.33 -72.23 -36.27
C ALA A 322 64.47 -73.58 -36.99
N ALA A 323 63.36 -74.23 -37.34
CA ALA A 323 63.37 -75.49 -38.08
C ALA A 323 63.96 -75.31 -39.49
N GLU A 324 63.56 -74.26 -40.19
CA GLU A 324 64.06 -73.96 -41.54
C GLU A 324 65.54 -73.54 -41.53
N THR A 325 65.96 -72.77 -40.52
CA THR A 325 67.39 -72.40 -40.31
C THR A 325 68.27 -73.63 -40.06
N LYS A 326 67.76 -74.62 -39.32
CA LYS A 326 68.48 -75.89 -39.06
C LYS A 326 68.68 -76.70 -40.33
N ASN A 327 67.64 -76.80 -41.18
CA ASN A 327 67.70 -77.48 -42.48
C ASN A 327 68.66 -76.80 -43.46
N MET A 328 68.76 -75.47 -43.41
CA MET A 328 69.69 -74.71 -44.25
C MET A 328 71.14 -74.84 -43.79
N LYS A 329 71.41 -74.89 -42.47
CA LYS A 329 72.75 -75.13 -41.93
C LYS A 329 73.30 -76.52 -42.28
N SER A 330 72.46 -77.55 -42.28
CA SER A 330 72.89 -78.92 -42.63
C SER A 330 73.16 -79.11 -44.13
N ALA A 331 72.62 -78.24 -44.99
CA ALA A 331 72.85 -78.26 -46.43
C ALA A 331 74.14 -77.52 -46.86
N ALA A 332 74.80 -76.83 -45.92
CA ALA A 332 75.97 -75.99 -46.17
C ALA A 332 77.25 -76.77 -45.81
N VAL A 333 78.15 -77.00 -46.78
CA VAL A 333 79.35 -77.84 -46.60
C VAL A 333 80.61 -76.96 -46.45
N PRO A 334 81.37 -77.07 -45.35
CA PRO A 334 82.60 -76.30 -45.16
C PRO A 334 83.66 -76.64 -46.21
N VAL A 335 84.40 -75.63 -46.67
CA VAL A 335 85.53 -75.81 -47.59
C VAL A 335 86.79 -75.30 -46.89
N ALA A 336 87.77 -76.19 -46.68
CA ALA A 336 89.06 -75.80 -46.13
C ALA A 336 89.86 -75.01 -47.17
N ASN A 337 90.29 -73.79 -46.83
CA ASN A 337 91.06 -72.92 -47.70
C ASN A 337 92.50 -72.81 -47.17
N LEU A 338 93.50 -73.14 -47.99
CA LEU A 338 94.88 -73.34 -47.50
C LEU A 338 95.69 -72.03 -47.35
N PHE A 339 95.16 -70.86 -47.75
CA PHE A 339 95.91 -69.60 -47.80
C PHE A 339 95.12 -68.35 -47.32
N SER A 340 94.03 -68.50 -46.58
CA SER A 340 93.29 -67.37 -45.97
C SER A 340 92.60 -67.79 -44.67
N SER A 341 92.52 -66.88 -43.69
CA SER A 341 91.88 -67.10 -42.38
C SER A 341 90.35 -67.00 -42.41
N GLU A 342 89.73 -66.86 -43.58
CA GLU A 342 88.27 -66.78 -43.73
C GLU A 342 87.66 -68.16 -44.05
N GLU A 343 86.58 -68.52 -43.35
CA GLU A 343 85.83 -69.76 -43.57
C GLU A 343 84.87 -69.64 -44.76
N TYR A 344 84.94 -70.58 -45.70
CA TYR A 344 84.06 -70.65 -46.86
C TYR A 344 83.11 -71.84 -46.77
N VAL A 345 81.86 -71.66 -47.20
CA VAL A 345 80.83 -72.71 -47.20
C VAL A 345 80.22 -72.84 -48.59
N LYS A 346 80.14 -74.06 -49.11
CA LYS A 346 79.52 -74.36 -50.40
C LYS A 346 78.05 -74.72 -50.19
N VAL A 347 77.16 -74.00 -50.87
CA VAL A 347 75.70 -74.16 -50.80
C VAL A 347 75.15 -74.41 -52.21
N LYS A 348 74.10 -75.24 -52.34
CA LYS A 348 73.43 -75.45 -53.63
C LYS A 348 72.81 -74.15 -54.12
N LYS A 349 72.83 -73.90 -55.42
CA LYS A 349 72.31 -72.66 -56.04
C LYS A 349 70.83 -72.41 -55.71
N SER A 350 70.01 -73.46 -55.61
CA SER A 350 68.60 -73.34 -55.21
C SER A 350 68.44 -72.84 -53.77
N ASP A 351 69.28 -73.30 -52.86
CA ASP A 351 69.23 -72.95 -51.44
C ASP A 351 69.87 -71.57 -51.20
N TRP A 352 70.91 -71.23 -51.96
CA TRP A 352 71.45 -69.87 -52.02
C TRP A 352 70.41 -68.85 -52.50
N ASN A 353 69.64 -69.18 -53.55
CA ASN A 353 68.57 -68.32 -54.02
C ASN A 353 67.44 -68.15 -52.99
N LYS A 354 67.12 -69.19 -52.20
CA LYS A 354 66.16 -69.09 -51.09
C LYS A 354 66.67 -68.20 -49.96
N ILE A 355 67.96 -68.32 -49.60
CA ILE A 355 68.62 -67.41 -48.63
C ILE A 355 68.51 -65.97 -49.11
N LEU A 356 68.84 -65.73 -50.38
CA LEU A 356 68.83 -64.40 -50.96
C LEU A 356 67.40 -63.82 -51.03
N ASP A 357 66.39 -64.62 -51.39
CA ASP A 357 64.99 -64.20 -51.41
C ASP A 357 64.45 -63.90 -50.01
N ALA A 358 64.76 -64.74 -49.01
CA ALA A 358 64.40 -64.50 -47.61
C ALA A 358 65.07 -63.22 -47.06
N PHE A 359 66.36 -63.02 -47.38
CA PHE A 359 67.09 -61.81 -47.02
C PHE A 359 66.48 -60.57 -47.69
N ASN A 360 66.19 -60.63 -49.00
CA ASN A 360 65.55 -59.53 -49.72
C ASN A 360 64.16 -59.19 -49.15
N LYS A 361 63.35 -60.20 -48.79
CA LYS A 361 62.06 -60.00 -48.12
C LYS A 361 62.22 -59.40 -46.72
N ALA A 362 63.21 -59.84 -45.95
CA ALA A 362 63.49 -59.29 -44.61
C ALA A 362 63.97 -57.83 -44.68
N VAL A 363 64.89 -57.51 -45.59
CA VAL A 363 65.35 -56.13 -45.83
C VAL A 363 64.19 -55.26 -46.31
N SER A 364 63.35 -55.77 -47.22
CA SER A 364 62.14 -55.05 -47.69
C SER A 364 61.13 -54.80 -46.57
N ARG A 365 60.91 -55.79 -45.68
CA ARG A 365 60.04 -55.65 -44.51
C ARG A 365 60.61 -54.64 -43.52
N ASN A 366 61.91 -54.67 -43.24
CA ASN A 366 62.57 -53.72 -42.37
C ASN A 366 62.45 -52.29 -42.92
N HIS A 367 62.63 -52.12 -44.23
CA HIS A 367 62.44 -50.83 -44.88
C HIS A 367 60.98 -50.33 -44.78
N LEU A 368 60.00 -51.23 -44.94
CA LEU A 368 58.58 -50.90 -44.73
C LEU A 368 58.28 -50.54 -43.28
N LEU A 369 58.82 -51.28 -42.30
CA LEU A 369 58.67 -50.99 -40.88
C LEU A 369 59.26 -49.62 -40.53
N GLU A 370 60.48 -49.32 -40.98
CA GLU A 370 61.11 -48.02 -40.77
C GLU A 370 60.28 -46.88 -41.39
N LYS A 371 59.65 -47.12 -42.56
CA LYS A 371 58.73 -46.17 -43.19
C LYS A 371 57.46 -45.96 -42.36
N TYR A 372 56.90 -47.00 -41.77
CA TYR A 372 55.73 -46.90 -40.90
C TYR A 372 56.07 -46.25 -39.55
N GLU A 373 57.20 -46.58 -38.94
CA GLU A 373 57.70 -45.92 -37.72
C GLU A 373 57.90 -44.42 -37.94
N LYS A 374 58.52 -44.03 -39.06
CA LYS A 374 58.63 -42.60 -39.43
C LYS A 374 57.26 -41.94 -39.61
N LYS A 375 56.28 -42.63 -40.22
CA LYS A 375 54.91 -42.11 -40.36
C LYS A 375 54.22 -41.97 -38.99
N ILE A 376 54.34 -42.96 -38.12
CA ILE A 376 53.76 -42.95 -36.77
C ILE A 376 54.38 -41.82 -35.96
N SER A 377 55.71 -41.70 -35.92
CA SER A 377 56.39 -40.60 -35.24
C SER A 377 55.95 -39.22 -35.76
N ASN A 378 55.74 -39.09 -37.08
CA ASN A 378 55.22 -37.85 -37.66
C ASN A 378 53.76 -37.57 -37.26
N LEU A 379 52.92 -38.59 -37.17
CA LEU A 379 51.53 -38.45 -36.71
C LEU A 379 51.47 -38.11 -35.21
N GLU A 380 52.29 -38.74 -34.38
CA GLU A 380 52.42 -38.44 -32.95
C GLU A 380 52.85 -36.99 -32.72
N LYS A 381 53.84 -36.50 -33.49
CA LYS A 381 54.23 -35.08 -33.47
C LYS A 381 53.08 -34.16 -33.86
N LYS A 382 52.30 -34.50 -34.90
CA LYS A 382 51.12 -33.71 -35.29
C LYS A 382 50.05 -33.68 -34.20
N ILE A 383 49.77 -34.83 -33.57
CA ILE A 383 48.82 -34.92 -32.46
C ILE A 383 49.28 -34.07 -31.28
N ALA A 384 50.57 -34.09 -30.93
CA ALA A 384 51.11 -33.26 -29.87
C ALA A 384 50.94 -31.75 -30.15
N VAL A 385 51.24 -31.32 -31.38
CA VAL A 385 51.06 -29.92 -31.81
C VAL A 385 49.59 -29.51 -31.75
N LEU A 386 48.68 -30.33 -32.29
CA LEU A 386 47.23 -30.06 -32.26
C LEU A 386 46.72 -30.01 -30.81
N THR A 387 47.19 -30.90 -29.94
CA THR A 387 46.81 -30.92 -28.53
C THR A 387 47.22 -29.63 -27.82
N GLU A 388 48.42 -29.12 -28.09
CA GLU A 388 48.88 -27.85 -27.52
C GLU A 388 48.09 -26.66 -28.08
N GLN A 389 47.78 -26.65 -29.37
CA GLN A 389 46.91 -25.63 -29.97
C GLN A 389 45.51 -25.63 -29.33
N VAL A 390 44.91 -26.80 -29.13
CA VAL A 390 43.62 -26.94 -28.43
C VAL A 390 43.70 -26.41 -27.00
N LYS A 391 44.77 -26.70 -26.26
CA LYS A 391 44.99 -26.13 -24.91
C LYS A 391 45.09 -24.61 -24.92
N LYS A 392 45.76 -24.02 -25.91
CA LYS A 392 45.85 -22.56 -26.09
C LYS A 392 44.49 -21.94 -26.40
N LEU A 393 43.72 -22.55 -27.30
CA LEU A 393 42.36 -22.11 -27.63
C LEU A 393 41.43 -22.19 -26.43
N LYS A 394 41.47 -23.29 -25.66
CA LYS A 394 40.70 -23.43 -24.41
C LYS A 394 41.04 -22.31 -23.41
N ARG A 395 42.33 -22.00 -23.23
CA ARG A 395 42.78 -20.89 -22.37
C ARG A 395 42.30 -19.53 -22.86
N PHE A 396 42.33 -19.29 -24.17
CA PHE A 396 41.84 -18.05 -24.78
C PHE A 396 40.34 -17.86 -24.61
N VAL A 397 39.55 -18.91 -24.86
CA VAL A 397 38.09 -18.89 -24.67
C VAL A 397 37.74 -18.63 -23.21
N ALA A 398 38.46 -19.26 -22.27
CA ALA A 398 38.28 -19.04 -20.84
C ALA A 398 38.65 -17.60 -20.42
N SER A 399 39.81 -17.08 -20.84
CA SER A 399 40.28 -15.75 -20.44
C SER A 399 39.43 -14.60 -21.00
N ARG A 400 38.72 -14.83 -22.11
CA ARG A 400 37.81 -13.86 -22.72
C ARG A 400 36.35 -14.04 -22.27
N GLY A 401 36.05 -15.00 -21.39
CA GLY A 401 34.68 -15.29 -20.96
C GLY A 401 33.78 -15.83 -22.07
N LEU A 402 34.35 -16.30 -23.18
CA LEU A 402 33.62 -16.75 -24.38
C LEU A 402 33.13 -18.20 -24.28
N GLY A 403 33.24 -18.84 -23.11
CA GLY A 403 32.93 -20.26 -22.92
C GLY A 403 31.52 -20.63 -23.37
N LYS A 404 30.50 -19.86 -22.98
CA LYS A 404 29.11 -20.09 -23.40
C LYS A 404 28.91 -19.91 -24.91
N ALA A 405 29.40 -18.80 -25.46
CA ALA A 405 29.29 -18.52 -26.90
C ALA A 405 29.99 -19.57 -27.77
N PHE A 406 31.15 -20.08 -27.33
CA PHE A 406 31.86 -21.14 -28.03
C PHE A 406 31.09 -22.47 -28.01
N VAL A 407 30.44 -22.83 -26.89
CA VAL A 407 29.59 -24.03 -26.81
C VAL A 407 28.38 -23.90 -27.74
N GLU A 408 27.75 -22.73 -27.81
CA GLU A 408 26.66 -22.48 -28.75
C GLU A 408 27.11 -22.54 -30.21
N PHE A 409 28.29 -21.99 -30.53
CA PHE A 409 28.89 -22.10 -31.85
C PHE A 409 29.21 -23.56 -32.24
N VAL A 410 29.74 -24.37 -31.33
CA VAL A 410 29.96 -25.80 -31.59
C VAL A 410 28.63 -26.54 -31.79
N LYS A 411 27.59 -26.18 -31.03
CA LYS A 411 26.23 -26.72 -31.22
C LYS A 411 25.62 -26.32 -32.57
N SER A 412 25.90 -25.10 -33.07
CA SER A 412 25.39 -24.66 -34.37
C SER A 412 26.05 -25.34 -35.57
N LEU A 413 27.27 -25.87 -35.38
CA LEU A 413 27.97 -26.70 -36.35
C LEU A 413 27.51 -28.17 -36.35
N ALA A 414 26.71 -28.59 -35.36
CA ALA A 414 26.13 -29.92 -35.35
C ALA A 414 25.17 -30.09 -36.55
N PRO A 415 25.11 -31.29 -37.17
CA PRO A 415 24.22 -31.52 -38.30
C PRO A 415 22.77 -31.19 -37.92
N LYS A 416 22.17 -30.17 -38.56
CA LYS A 416 20.78 -29.79 -38.31
C LYS A 416 19.85 -30.99 -38.53
N THR A 417 18.94 -31.21 -37.59
CA THR A 417 17.91 -32.24 -37.69
C THR A 417 16.97 -31.95 -38.87
N MET A 418 16.33 -32.98 -39.43
CA MET A 418 15.36 -32.81 -40.53
C MET A 418 14.21 -31.85 -40.16
N LYS A 419 13.83 -31.80 -38.88
CA LYS A 419 12.81 -30.86 -38.37
C LYS A 419 13.26 -29.41 -38.45
N GLN A 420 14.50 -29.11 -38.03
CA GLN A 420 15.08 -27.76 -38.15
C GLN A 420 15.26 -27.33 -39.61
N LYS A 421 15.68 -28.25 -40.49
CA LYS A 421 15.77 -27.98 -41.93
C LYS A 421 14.41 -27.66 -42.56
N LEU A 422 13.33 -28.29 -42.08
CA LEU A 422 11.96 -28.03 -42.53
C LEU A 422 11.42 -26.69 -42.04
N GLU A 423 11.77 -26.29 -40.82
CA GLU A 423 11.39 -24.98 -40.27
C GLU A 423 12.11 -23.83 -40.99
N ASP A 424 13.43 -23.96 -41.20
CA ASP A 424 14.23 -22.99 -41.97
C ASP A 424 13.67 -22.84 -43.41
N ALA A 425 13.31 -23.96 -44.06
CA ALA A 425 12.71 -23.94 -45.39
C ALA A 425 11.31 -23.31 -45.43
N LYS A 426 10.54 -23.36 -44.33
CA LYS A 426 9.25 -22.64 -44.22
C LYS A 426 9.46 -21.15 -44.06
N VAL A 427 10.42 -20.74 -43.23
CA VAL A 427 10.77 -19.32 -43.05
C VAL A 427 11.25 -18.73 -44.38
N ASP A 428 12.13 -19.42 -45.11
CA ASP A 428 12.59 -18.99 -46.44
C ASP A 428 11.43 -18.93 -47.45
N ALA A 429 10.48 -19.88 -47.39
CA ALA A 429 9.31 -19.88 -48.26
C ALA A 429 8.33 -18.73 -47.94
N ASP A 430 8.16 -18.41 -46.66
CA ASP A 430 7.31 -17.31 -46.19
C ASP A 430 7.93 -15.96 -46.57
N GLU A 431 9.25 -15.81 -46.41
CA GLU A 431 9.99 -14.61 -46.79
C GLU A 431 9.99 -14.41 -48.32
N HIS A 432 10.17 -15.50 -49.09
CA HIS A 432 10.03 -15.46 -50.55
C HIS A 432 8.60 -15.11 -50.99
N ASN A 433 7.58 -15.65 -50.32
CA ASN A 433 6.17 -15.31 -50.59
C ASN A 433 5.83 -13.87 -50.24
N HIS A 434 6.43 -13.33 -49.16
CA HIS A 434 6.26 -11.93 -48.76
C HIS A 434 6.85 -10.97 -49.80
N GLN A 435 8.03 -11.30 -50.34
CA GLN A 435 8.66 -10.55 -51.43
C GLN A 435 7.88 -10.64 -52.75
N ARG A 436 7.25 -11.80 -53.03
CA ARG A 436 6.39 -11.99 -54.22
C ARG A 436 5.09 -11.16 -54.13
N LYS A 437 4.45 -11.13 -52.95
CA LYS A 437 3.25 -10.29 -52.71
C LYS A 437 3.57 -8.81 -52.87
N ASN A 438 4.70 -8.34 -52.36
CA ASN A 438 5.12 -6.94 -52.53
C ASN A 438 5.43 -6.59 -54.00
N SER A 439 5.95 -7.54 -54.78
CA SER A 439 6.22 -7.37 -56.22
C SER A 439 4.95 -7.32 -57.10
N GLN A 440 3.84 -7.96 -56.67
CA GLN A 440 2.58 -7.98 -57.43
C GLN A 440 1.69 -6.74 -57.24
N VAL A 441 1.95 -5.90 -56.23
CA VAL A 441 1.18 -4.67 -55.95
C VAL A 441 1.60 -3.49 -56.85
N LEU A 442 2.65 -3.64 -57.67
CA LEU A 442 3.26 -2.56 -58.45
C LEU A 442 2.80 -2.31 -59.92
N PRO A 443 1.90 -3.06 -60.60
CA PRO A 443 1.47 -2.67 -61.94
C PRO A 443 0.24 -1.74 -62.02
N GLU A 444 -0.51 -1.50 -60.94
CA GLU A 444 -1.77 -0.72 -61.05
C GLU A 444 -1.59 0.80 -60.97
N LYS A 445 -0.48 1.32 -60.43
CA LYS A 445 -0.26 2.77 -60.33
C LYS A 445 0.13 3.45 -61.65
N ASN A 446 0.52 2.69 -62.69
CA ASN A 446 0.97 3.25 -63.97
C ASN A 446 -0.12 3.46 -65.03
N LYS A 447 -1.38 3.07 -64.78
CA LYS A 447 -2.50 3.33 -65.71
C LYS A 447 -3.27 4.63 -65.45
N ARG A 448 -3.01 5.33 -64.34
CA ARG A 448 -3.79 6.52 -63.94
C ARG A 448 -3.22 7.87 -64.41
N TRP A 449 -2.02 7.88 -65.03
CA TRP A 449 -1.35 9.10 -65.49
C TRP A 449 -1.42 9.36 -67.00
N GLN A 450 -2.28 8.64 -67.75
CA GLN A 450 -2.46 8.84 -69.20
C GLN A 450 -3.86 9.33 -69.61
N GLN A 451 -4.69 9.77 -68.66
CA GLN A 451 -6.04 10.32 -68.97
C GLN A 451 -6.23 11.81 -68.65
N GLU A 452 -5.18 12.51 -68.23
CA GLU A 452 -5.20 13.97 -68.09
C GLU A 452 -3.92 14.58 -68.71
N MET A 453 -3.90 14.56 -70.04
CA MET A 453 -3.24 15.53 -70.94
C MET A 453 -4.27 15.84 -72.02
#